data_AF-A0A3M6FNL7-F1
#
_entry.id   AF-A0A3M6FNL7-F1
#
_cell.length_a   1.000
_cell.length_b   1.000
_cell.length_c   1.000
_cell.angle_alpha   90.00
_cell.angle_beta   90.00
_cell.angle_gamma   90.00
#
_symmetry.space_group_name_H-M   'P 1'
#
loop_
_entity.id
_entity.type
_entity.pdbx_description
1 polymer ?
#
loop_
_entity_poly.entity_id
_entity_poly.type
_entity_poly.pdbx_seq_one_letter_code
_entity_poly.pdbx_strand_id
1 'polypeptide(L)' 'ASAGVMFDTPEQIQQQAPRIKAQAVTSPIMPLGNITQMTQQERELVGAWVDQGARTN' A
#
# COMPACT_ATOMS: atom_id res chain seq x y z
N ALA A 1 -12.07 2.56 -18.50
CA ALA A 1 -12.26 1.34 -17.69
C ALA A 1 -11.59 1.56 -16.34
N SER A 2 -12.32 1.48 -15.24
CA SER A 2 -11.72 1.28 -13.92
C SER A 2 -11.02 -0.07 -13.98
N ALA A 3 -9.70 -0.07 -14.17
CA ALA A 3 -8.91 -1.26 -13.94
C ALA A 3 -9.10 -1.59 -12.46
N GLY A 4 -9.99 -2.53 -12.16
CA GLY A 4 -10.34 -2.91 -10.79
C GLY A 4 -9.06 -3.37 -10.10
N VAL A 5 -8.57 -2.58 -9.16
CA VAL A 5 -7.47 -2.98 -8.30
C VAL A 5 -8.10 -3.86 -7.22
N MET A 6 -7.71 -5.12 -7.18
CA MET A 6 -8.14 -6.09 -6.17
C MET A 6 -6.99 -6.37 -5.21
N PHE A 7 -7.33 -6.65 -3.95
CA PHE A 7 -6.40 -6.97 -2.88
C PHE A 7 -6.92 -8.18 -2.08
N ASP A 8 -7.71 -9.05 -2.72
CA ASP A 8 -8.41 -10.15 -2.06
C ASP A 8 -7.50 -11.36 -1.84
N THR A 9 -6.50 -11.56 -2.71
CA THR A 9 -5.50 -12.63 -2.57
C THR A 9 -4.10 -12.08 -2.28
N PRO A 10 -3.24 -12.89 -1.60
CA PRO A 10 -1.83 -12.53 -1.40
C PRO A 10 -1.09 -12.18 -2.69
N GLU A 11 -1.31 -12.95 -3.77
CA GLU A 11 -0.68 -12.66 -5.06
C GLU A 11 -1.15 -11.32 -5.64
N GLN A 12 -2.44 -10.98 -5.49
CA GLN A 12 -2.95 -9.69 -5.92
C GLN A 12 -2.30 -8.55 -5.12
N ILE A 13 -2.18 -8.69 -3.81
CA ILE A 13 -1.51 -7.70 -2.94
C ILE A 13 -0.06 -7.49 -3.38
N GLN A 14 0.68 -8.57 -3.62
CA GLN A 14 2.06 -8.49 -4.11
C GLN A 14 2.15 -7.78 -5.46
N GLN A 15 1.29 -8.14 -6.42
CA GLN A 15 1.26 -7.51 -7.74
C GLN A 15 0.98 -6.01 -7.67
N GLN A 16 0.19 -5.58 -6.67
CA GLN A 16 -0.18 -4.18 -6.48
C GLN A 16 0.77 -3.43 -5.53
N ALA A 17 1.82 -4.05 -5.00
CA ALA A 17 2.76 -3.43 -4.08
C ALA A 17 3.37 -2.10 -4.58
N PRO A 18 3.75 -1.93 -5.87
CA PRO A 18 4.20 -0.63 -6.38
C PRO A 18 3.13 0.46 -6.25
N ARG A 19 1.85 0.12 -6.47
CA ARG A 19 0.73 1.05 -6.33
C ARG A 19 0.43 1.38 -4.87
N ILE A 20 0.56 0.40 -3.97
CA ILE A 20 0.45 0.61 -2.52
C ILE A 20 1.50 1.64 -2.09
N LYS A 21 2.78 1.46 -2.45
CA LYS A 21 3.84 2.42 -2.11
C LYS A 21 3.60 3.80 -2.72
N ALA A 22 3.20 3.87 -3.98
CA ALA A 22 2.94 5.16 -4.63
C ALA A 22 1.85 5.97 -3.91
N GLN A 23 0.75 5.33 -3.52
CA GLN A 23 -0.40 6.02 -2.93
C GLN A 23 -0.29 6.21 -1.41
N ALA A 24 0.20 5.22 -0.69
CA ALA A 24 0.29 5.27 0.76
C ALA A 24 1.60 5.90 1.24
N VAL A 25 2.71 5.83 0.49
CA VAL A 25 4.02 6.27 0.99
C VAL A 25 4.57 7.47 0.21
N THR A 26 4.57 7.40 -1.13
CA THR A 26 5.24 8.42 -1.97
C THR A 26 4.41 9.69 -2.13
N SER A 27 3.11 9.54 -2.40
CA SER A 27 2.17 10.67 -2.59
C SER A 27 1.29 10.97 -1.36
N PRO A 28 1.60 10.38 -0.20
CA PRO A 28 0.73 10.17 0.96
C PRO A 28 -0.82 10.24 0.84
N ILE A 29 -1.43 9.95 -0.31
CA ILE A 29 -2.87 10.18 -0.57
C ILE A 29 -3.75 9.24 0.26
N MET A 30 -3.26 8.01 0.50
CA MET A 30 -3.94 7.04 1.33
C MET A 30 -3.46 7.14 2.79
N PRO A 31 -4.37 7.03 3.78
CA PRO A 31 -5.82 6.99 3.62
C PRO A 31 -6.38 8.36 3.17
N LEU A 32 -7.44 8.36 2.34
CA LEU A 32 -8.10 9.60 1.94
C LEU A 32 -8.53 10.41 3.17
N GLY A 33 -8.12 11.68 3.25
CA GLY A 33 -8.38 12.53 4.42
C GLY A 33 -7.77 12.03 5.73
N ASN A 34 -6.85 11.07 5.67
CA ASN A 34 -6.28 10.36 6.81
C ASN A 34 -7.36 9.81 7.78
N ILE A 35 -8.46 9.27 7.26
CA ILE A 35 -9.63 8.84 8.06
C ILE A 35 -9.31 7.77 9.11
N THR A 36 -8.26 6.97 8.92
CA THR A 36 -7.82 5.96 9.89
C THR A 36 -6.73 6.48 10.84
N GLN A 37 -6.37 7.76 10.74
CA GLN A 37 -5.30 8.40 11.51
C GLN A 37 -3.94 7.69 11.37
N MET A 38 -3.61 7.24 10.16
CA MET A 38 -2.34 6.58 9.86
C MET A 38 -1.18 7.51 10.22
N THR A 39 -0.31 7.04 11.09
CA THR A 39 0.89 7.75 11.54
C THR A 39 2.01 7.66 10.49
N GLN A 40 3.00 8.54 10.63
CA GLN A 40 4.20 8.49 9.79
C GLN A 40 4.96 7.17 9.97
N GLN A 41 5.05 6.67 11.20
CA GLN A 41 5.74 5.41 11.49
C GLN A 41 5.05 4.22 10.83
N GLU A 42 3.72 4.13 10.88
CA GLU A 42 2.97 3.08 10.18
C GLU A 42 3.18 3.16 8.66
N ARG A 43 3.29 4.37 8.11
CA ARG A 43 3.56 4.59 6.68
C ARG A 43 4.93 4.08 6.28
N GLU A 44 5.93 4.33 7.11
CA GLU A 44 7.29 3.83 6.93
C GLU A 44 7.34 2.30 7.00
N LEU A 45 6.58 1.68 7.91
CA LEU A 45 6.44 0.23 7.97
C LEU A 45 5.88 -0.36 6.66
N VAL A 46 4.85 0.28 6.08
CA VAL A 46 4.31 -0.13 4.77
C VAL A 46 5.36 0.03 3.68
N GLY A 47 6.10 1.16 3.66
CA GLY A 47 7.17 1.40 2.70
C GLY A 47 8.27 0.34 2.77
N ALA A 48 8.74 0.04 3.98
CA ALA A 48 9.76 -0.97 4.22
C ALA A 48 9.30 -2.38 3.81
N TRP A 49 8.03 -2.73 4.06
CA TRP A 49 7.47 -4.01 3.61
C TRP A 49 7.44 -4.12 2.08
N VAL A 50 7.06 -3.06 1.36
CA VAL A 50 7.11 -3.06 -0.12
C VAL A 50 8.55 -3.20 -0.61
N ASP A 51 9.49 -2.47 -0.01
CA ASP A 51 10.91 -2.51 -0.40
C ASP A 51 11.58 -3.86 -0.15
N GLN A 52 11.04 -4.65 0.78
CA GLN A 52 11.45 -6.03 1.04
C GLN A 52 10.79 -7.05 0.11
N GLY A 53 10.05 -6.60 -0.91
CA GLY A 53 9.39 -7.46 -1.90
C GLY A 53 7.96 -7.83 -1.54
N ALA A 54 7.31 -7.07 -0.64
CA ALA A 54 5.89 -7.23 -0.31
C ALA A 54 5.49 -8.65 0.12
N ARG A 55 6.36 -9.35 0.86
CA ARG A 55 6.18 -10.75 1.22
C ARG A 55 4.82 -10.99 1.89
N THR A 56 4.10 -11.99 1.40
CA THR A 56 2.88 -12.50 2.03
C THR A 56 3.18 -13.90 2.58
N ASN A 57 2.69 -14.18 3.78
CA ASN A 57 2.88 -15.48 4.45
C ASN A 57 2.09 -16.60 3.78
#